data_AF-A0A351Y9Q9-F1
#
_entry.id   AF-A0A351Y9Q9-F1
#
_cell.length_a   1.000
_cell.length_b   1.000
_cell.length_c   1.000
_cell.angle_alpha   90.00
_cell.angle_beta   90.00
_cell.angle_gamma   90.00
#
_symmetry.space_group_name_H-M   'P 1'
#
loop_
_entity.id
_entity.type
_entity.pdbx_description
1 polymer ?
#
loop_
_entity_poly.entity_id
_entity_poly.type
_entity_poly.pdbx_seq_one_letter_code
_entity_poly.pdbx_strand_id
1 'polypeptide(L)'
;MLKDRLFHMENKKKKLDDLTKSKLIYSGELLIFGIVFAILGILILIGSINVRDWKKVAFTWVTLFGGFVLYGDFLWVLFSKKRRKKNSLLDKILVLPSATFLIGYDLYVLITSDDSFISYVMGSVFVYLSLVYVFEGIYHWFVTHPYLLEEEEKSENDAQKPIENKEGDKNE
;
A
#
# COMPACT_ATOMS: atom_id res chain seq x y z
N MET A 1 8.49 -39.01 -17.04
CA MET A 1 9.16 -38.93 -15.71
C MET A 1 10.33 -37.94 -15.64
N LEU A 2 11.40 -38.08 -16.43
CA LEU A 2 12.57 -37.18 -16.33
C LEU A 2 12.31 -35.78 -16.93
N LYS A 3 11.58 -35.71 -18.05
CA LYS A 3 11.09 -34.46 -18.66
C LYS A 3 10.14 -33.70 -17.73
N ASP A 4 9.21 -34.40 -17.09
CA ASP A 4 8.24 -33.78 -16.17
C ASP A 4 8.92 -33.18 -14.93
N ARG A 5 9.97 -33.83 -14.41
CA ARG A 5 10.77 -33.29 -13.31
C ARG A 5 11.60 -32.07 -13.71
N LEU A 6 12.21 -32.09 -14.90
CA LEU A 6 12.98 -30.95 -15.44
C LEU A 6 12.06 -29.74 -15.67
N PHE A 7 10.89 -29.96 -16.27
CA PHE A 7 9.88 -28.94 -16.50
C PHE A 7 9.34 -28.36 -15.18
N HIS A 8 9.08 -29.20 -14.16
CA HIS A 8 8.69 -28.72 -12.83
C HIS A 8 9.78 -27.90 -12.14
N MET A 9 11.05 -28.26 -12.29
CA MET A 9 12.16 -27.48 -11.72
C MET A 9 12.35 -26.14 -12.42
N GLU A 10 12.21 -26.09 -13.74
CA GLU A 10 12.32 -24.86 -14.52
C GLU A 10 11.19 -23.88 -14.19
N ASN A 11 9.95 -24.37 -14.11
CA ASN A 11 8.80 -23.57 -13.67
C ASN A 11 8.97 -23.08 -12.23
N LYS A 12 9.45 -23.92 -11.30
CA LYS A 12 9.70 -23.50 -9.91
C LYS A 12 10.76 -22.40 -9.80
N LYS A 13 11.80 -22.45 -10.62
CA LYS A 13 12.84 -21.39 -10.68
C LYS A 13 12.28 -20.09 -11.25
N LYS A 14 11.50 -20.16 -12.33
CA LYS A 14 10.82 -18.98 -12.90
C LYS A 14 9.87 -18.32 -11.89
N LYS A 15 9.11 -19.13 -11.14
CA LYS A 15 8.21 -18.66 -10.07
C LYS A 15 8.95 -17.88 -8.98
N LEU A 16 10.06 -18.44 -8.48
CA LEU A 16 10.89 -17.77 -7.48
C LEU A 16 11.46 -16.44 -8.00
N ASP A 17 11.82 -16.37 -9.28
CA ASP A 17 12.37 -15.15 -9.90
C ASP A 17 11.29 -14.07 -10.09
N ASP A 18 10.10 -14.43 -10.57
CA ASP A 18 9.00 -13.47 -10.78
C ASP A 18 8.43 -12.93 -9.46
N LEU A 19 8.24 -13.79 -8.45
CA LEU A 19 7.82 -13.35 -7.12
C LEU A 19 8.87 -12.41 -6.48
N THR A 20 10.15 -12.68 -6.68
CA THR A 20 11.24 -11.83 -6.16
C THR A 20 11.26 -10.47 -6.85
N LYS A 21 11.05 -10.41 -8.18
CA LYS A 21 10.93 -9.15 -8.92
C LYS A 21 9.72 -8.34 -8.45
N SER A 22 8.56 -8.97 -8.29
CA SER A 22 7.35 -8.28 -7.84
C SER A 22 7.49 -7.73 -6.42
N LYS A 23 8.14 -8.48 -5.51
CA LYS A 23 8.49 -7.98 -4.17
C LYS A 23 9.44 -6.78 -4.24
N LEU A 24 10.46 -6.85 -5.08
CA LEU A 24 11.43 -5.76 -5.26
C LEU A 24 10.76 -4.48 -5.77
N ILE A 25 9.88 -4.61 -6.76
CA ILE A 25 9.15 -3.46 -7.32
C ILE A 25 8.24 -2.86 -6.25
N TYR A 26 7.42 -3.68 -5.59
CA TYR A 26 6.48 -3.21 -4.58
C TYR A 26 7.18 -2.54 -3.37
N SER A 27 8.21 -3.19 -2.81
CA SER A 27 8.99 -2.60 -1.71
C SER A 27 9.77 -1.36 -2.12
N GLY A 28 10.27 -1.33 -3.36
CA GLY A 28 10.97 -0.19 -3.94
C GLY A 28 10.05 1.03 -4.09
N GLU A 29 8.83 0.84 -4.60
CA GLU A 29 7.83 1.90 -4.70
C GLU A 29 7.49 2.49 -3.33
N LEU A 30 7.26 1.64 -2.33
CA LEU A 30 6.99 2.09 -0.96
C LEU A 30 8.15 2.92 -0.39
N LEU A 31 9.40 2.48 -0.58
CA LEU A 31 10.57 3.24 -0.15
C LEU A 31 10.68 4.60 -0.84
N ILE A 32 10.42 4.67 -2.15
CA ILE A 32 10.43 5.93 -2.90
C ILE A 32 9.36 6.88 -2.36
N PHE A 33 8.13 6.41 -2.15
CA PHE A 33 7.08 7.23 -1.53
C PHE A 33 7.48 7.70 -0.13
N GLY A 34 8.10 6.81 0.66
CA GLY A 34 8.65 7.15 1.96
C GLY A 34 9.65 8.31 1.90
N ILE A 35 10.61 8.26 0.98
CA ILE A 35 11.60 9.33 0.80
C ILE A 35 10.93 10.64 0.37
N VAL A 36 10.01 10.58 -0.59
CA VAL A 36 9.28 11.78 -1.05
C VAL A 36 8.52 12.43 0.09
N PHE A 37 7.80 11.65 0.90
CA PHE A 37 7.09 12.19 2.06
C PHE A 37 8.03 12.73 3.14
N ALA A 38 9.20 12.12 3.38
CA ALA A 38 10.20 12.66 4.30
C ALA A 38 10.66 14.05 3.84
N ILE A 39 11.05 14.18 2.58
CA ILE A 39 11.54 15.45 2.02
C ILE A 39 10.45 16.52 2.13
N LEU A 40 9.23 16.22 1.68
CA LEU A 40 8.11 17.17 1.77
C LEU A 40 7.83 17.56 3.23
N GLY A 41 7.73 16.58 4.13
CA GLY A 41 7.46 16.80 5.54
C GLY A 41 8.50 17.70 6.20
N ILE A 42 9.79 17.41 6.00
CA ILE A 42 10.90 18.20 6.54
C ILE A 42 10.89 19.63 5.97
N LEU A 43 10.69 19.80 4.66
CA LEU A 43 10.66 21.13 4.04
C LEU A 43 9.50 22.00 4.53
N ILE A 44 8.34 21.38 4.81
CA ILE A 44 7.19 22.06 5.40
C ILE A 44 7.49 22.45 6.86
N LEU A 45 8.05 21.54 7.66
CA LEU A 45 8.37 21.79 9.07
C LEU A 45 9.43 22.88 9.27
N ILE A 46 10.42 22.95 8.38
CA ILE A 46 11.45 24.01 8.39
C ILE A 46 10.87 25.36 7.95
N GLY A 47 9.65 25.38 7.36
CA GLY A 47 9.03 26.59 6.82
C GLY A 47 9.63 27.02 5.47
N SER A 48 10.40 26.14 4.81
CA SER A 48 10.94 26.39 3.48
C SER A 48 9.85 26.45 2.42
N ILE A 49 8.75 25.71 2.62
CA ILE A 49 7.55 25.74 1.77
C ILE A 49 6.46 26.51 2.50
N ASN A 50 6.10 27.68 1.98
CA ASN A 50 4.95 28.43 2.48
C ASN A 50 3.66 27.91 1.83
N VAL A 51 2.73 27.41 2.64
CA VAL A 51 1.49 26.81 2.18
C VAL A 51 0.43 27.90 2.03
N ARG A 52 0.00 28.17 0.79
CA ARG A 52 -1.07 29.13 0.51
C ARG A 52 -2.38 28.73 1.18
N ASP A 53 -3.19 29.72 1.56
CA ASP A 53 -4.40 29.46 2.36
C ASP A 53 -5.43 28.55 1.69
N TRP A 54 -5.64 28.69 0.39
CA TRP A 54 -6.54 27.77 -0.34
C TRP A 54 -6.07 26.31 -0.28
N LYS A 55 -4.75 26.07 -0.22
CA LYS A 55 -4.19 24.71 -0.11
C LYS A 55 -4.43 24.13 1.28
N LYS A 56 -4.40 24.97 2.32
CA LYS A 56 -4.71 24.56 3.69
C LYS A 56 -6.16 24.10 3.80
N VAL A 57 -7.09 24.90 3.28
CA VAL A 57 -8.53 24.55 3.25
C VAL A 57 -8.77 23.27 2.45
N ALA A 58 -8.15 23.16 1.27
CA ALA A 58 -8.24 21.95 0.46
C ALA A 58 -7.66 20.73 1.19
N PHE A 59 -6.51 20.89 1.87
CA PHE A 59 -5.89 19.83 2.66
C PHE A 59 -6.87 19.33 3.72
N THR A 60 -7.41 20.22 4.58
CA THR A 60 -8.36 19.88 5.64
C THR A 60 -9.56 19.07 5.14
N TRP A 61 -10.18 19.47 4.03
CA TRP A 61 -11.32 18.71 3.49
C TRP A 61 -10.90 17.35 2.92
N VAL A 62 -9.77 17.30 2.23
CA VAL A 62 -9.25 16.05 1.65
C VAL A 62 -8.83 15.07 2.75
N THR A 63 -8.17 15.53 3.80
CA THR A 63 -7.72 14.67 4.91
C THR A 63 -8.88 14.24 5.80
N LEU A 64 -9.89 15.09 5.99
CA LEU A 64 -11.10 14.71 6.73
C LEU A 64 -11.83 13.58 6.00
N PHE A 65 -12.13 13.76 4.71
CA PHE A 65 -12.79 12.73 3.92
C PHE A 65 -11.92 11.47 3.77
N GLY A 66 -10.63 11.66 3.49
CA GLY A 66 -9.66 10.56 3.38
C GLY A 66 -9.55 9.74 4.67
N GLY A 67 -9.59 10.39 5.82
CA GLY A 67 -9.59 9.73 7.12
C GLY A 67 -10.80 8.81 7.31
N PHE A 68 -12.01 9.27 6.98
CA PHE A 68 -13.21 8.44 7.04
C PHE A 68 -13.15 7.26 6.06
N VAL A 69 -12.60 7.47 4.86
CA VAL A 69 -12.39 6.40 3.88
C VAL A 69 -11.43 5.34 4.41
N LEU A 70 -10.33 5.75 5.05
CA LEU A 70 -9.36 4.82 5.66
C LEU A 70 -9.99 3.98 6.77
N TYR A 71 -10.83 4.59 7.61
CA TYR A 71 -11.61 3.86 8.61
C TYR A 71 -12.61 2.88 7.98
N GLY A 72 -13.34 3.32 6.96
CA GLY A 72 -14.28 2.47 6.23
C GLY A 72 -13.60 1.27 5.58
N ASP A 73 -12.45 1.49 4.93
CA ASP A 73 -11.67 0.42 4.31
C ASP A 73 -11.08 -0.54 5.35
N PHE A 74 -10.56 -0.03 6.48
CA PHE A 74 -10.09 -0.87 7.58
C PHE A 74 -11.21 -1.76 8.14
N LEU A 75 -12.38 -1.19 8.43
CA LEU A 75 -13.54 -1.95 8.89
C LEU A 75 -13.97 -2.99 7.84
N TRP A 76 -13.94 -2.63 6.55
CA TRP A 76 -14.27 -3.56 5.49
C TRP A 76 -13.28 -4.74 5.45
N VAL A 77 -11.98 -4.48 5.54
CA VAL A 77 -10.96 -5.54 5.59
C VAL A 77 -11.15 -6.40 6.85
N LEU A 78 -11.55 -5.82 7.98
CA LEU A 78 -11.89 -6.59 9.18
C LEU A 78 -13.09 -7.52 8.95
N PHE A 79 -14.18 -7.08 8.32
CA PHE A 79 -15.38 -7.92 8.19
C PHE A 79 -15.36 -8.86 6.97
N SER A 80 -14.57 -8.57 5.94
CA SER A 80 -14.59 -9.32 4.68
C SER A 80 -13.34 -10.19 4.49
N LYS A 81 -13.51 -11.51 4.62
CA LYS A 81 -12.45 -12.50 4.30
C LYS A 81 -11.91 -12.34 2.87
N LYS A 82 -12.77 -11.96 1.91
CA LYS A 82 -12.37 -11.73 0.51
C LYS A 82 -11.39 -10.56 0.38
N ARG A 83 -11.56 -9.50 1.18
CA ARG A 83 -10.67 -8.33 1.15
C ARG A 83 -9.34 -8.58 1.87
N ARG A 84 -9.35 -9.37 2.95
CA ARG A 84 -8.12 -9.77 3.67
C ARG A 84 -7.12 -10.51 2.79
N LYS A 85 -7.58 -11.24 1.77
CA LYS A 85 -6.70 -11.90 0.80
C LYS A 85 -5.92 -10.90 -0.08
N LYS A 86 -6.42 -9.68 -0.24
CA LYS A 86 -5.86 -8.65 -1.12
C LYS A 86 -5.15 -7.53 -0.38
N ASN A 87 -5.36 -7.41 0.92
CA ASN A 87 -4.90 -6.27 1.71
C ASN A 87 -4.20 -6.77 2.96
N SER A 88 -3.03 -6.20 3.24
CA SER A 88 -2.37 -6.36 4.53
C SER A 88 -3.14 -5.61 5.61
N LEU A 89 -3.52 -6.32 6.68
CA LEU A 89 -4.12 -5.69 7.86
C LEU A 89 -3.13 -4.78 8.59
N LEU A 90 -1.85 -5.12 8.53
CA LEU A 90 -0.77 -4.37 9.16
C LEU A 90 -0.70 -2.96 8.55
N ASP A 91 -0.71 -2.85 7.22
CA ASP A 91 -0.61 -1.57 6.51
C ASP A 91 -1.80 -0.67 6.87
N LYS A 92 -3.01 -1.26 6.91
CA LYS A 92 -4.21 -0.52 7.32
C LYS A 92 -4.10 0.00 8.75
N ILE A 93 -3.60 -0.82 9.67
CA ILE A 93 -3.42 -0.43 11.08
C ILE A 93 -2.37 0.68 11.21
N LEU A 94 -1.28 0.62 10.45
CA LEU A 94 -0.22 1.63 10.51
C LEU A 94 -0.67 3.01 10.00
N VAL A 95 -1.68 3.08 9.14
CA VAL A 95 -2.20 4.37 8.65
C VAL A 95 -3.35 4.92 9.52
N LEU A 96 -3.98 4.11 10.37
CA LEU A 96 -5.08 4.57 11.24
C LEU A 96 -4.70 5.70 12.21
N PRO A 97 -3.51 5.72 12.85
CA PRO A 97 -3.15 6.81 13.75
C PRO A 97 -3.13 8.17 13.05
N SER A 98 -2.61 8.24 11.81
CA SER A 98 -2.63 9.49 11.04
C SER A 98 -4.05 9.89 10.65
N ALA A 99 -4.90 8.94 10.24
CA ALA A 99 -6.31 9.21 9.96
C ALA A 99 -7.05 9.77 11.18
N THR A 100 -6.82 9.18 12.36
CA THR A 100 -7.46 9.60 13.62
C THR A 100 -7.03 11.01 14.00
N PHE A 101 -5.72 11.27 13.95
CA PHE A 101 -5.17 12.58 14.27
C PHE A 101 -5.67 13.65 13.31
N LEU A 102 -5.66 13.37 12.01
CA LEU A 102 -6.14 14.29 10.98
C LEU A 102 -7.63 14.59 11.13
N ILE A 103 -8.49 13.58 11.31
CA ILE A 103 -9.94 13.82 11.51
C ILE A 103 -10.16 14.74 12.71
N GLY A 104 -9.50 14.47 13.84
CA GLY A 104 -9.62 15.30 15.04
C GLY A 104 -9.14 16.73 14.82
N TYR A 105 -7.99 16.90 14.17
CA TYR A 105 -7.45 18.20 13.84
C TYR A 105 -8.32 18.97 12.83
N ASP A 106 -8.76 18.31 11.76
CA ASP A 106 -9.57 18.92 10.71
C ASP A 106 -10.91 19.41 11.25
N LEU A 107 -11.56 18.63 12.13
CA LEU A 107 -12.76 19.07 12.84
C LEU A 107 -12.48 20.28 13.74
N TYR A 108 -11.35 20.30 14.46
CA TYR A 108 -10.95 21.45 15.26
C TYR A 108 -10.80 22.70 14.39
N VAL A 109 -10.08 22.62 13.27
CA VAL A 109 -9.89 23.74 12.33
C VAL A 109 -11.22 24.23 11.77
N LEU A 110 -12.12 23.32 11.37
CA LEU A 110 -13.43 23.69 10.82
C LEU A 110 -14.36 24.35 11.85
N ILE A 111 -14.27 23.97 13.13
CA ILE A 111 -15.09 24.52 14.21
C ILE A 111 -14.55 25.88 14.67
N THR A 112 -13.24 25.99 14.84
CA THR A 112 -12.60 27.18 15.44
C THR A 112 -12.14 28.21 14.42
N SER A 113 -12.01 27.81 13.15
CA SER A 113 -11.35 28.58 12.08
C SER A 113 -9.88 28.91 12.38
N ASP A 114 -9.25 28.21 13.34
CA ASP A 114 -7.84 28.37 13.69
C ASP A 114 -6.97 27.39 12.90
N ASP A 115 -6.20 27.92 11.94
CA ASP A 115 -5.28 27.17 11.08
C ASP A 115 -3.80 27.37 11.48
N SER A 116 -3.53 27.97 12.65
CA SER A 116 -2.17 28.37 13.06
C SER A 116 -1.14 27.23 13.04
N PHE A 117 -1.61 25.99 13.24
CA PHE A 117 -0.77 24.79 13.34
C PHE A 117 -0.76 23.93 12.07
N ILE A 118 -1.46 24.32 11.00
CA ILE A 118 -1.71 23.41 9.88
C ILE A 118 -0.44 23.00 9.13
N SER A 119 0.53 23.91 9.02
CA SER A 119 1.84 23.60 8.42
C SER A 119 2.59 22.56 9.27
N TYR A 120 2.55 22.69 10.59
CA TYR A 120 3.16 21.71 11.49
C TYR A 120 2.46 20.36 11.41
N VAL A 121 1.13 20.34 11.43
CA VAL A 121 0.33 19.12 11.28
C VAL A 121 0.61 18.43 9.95
N MET A 122 0.56 19.17 8.84
CA MET A 122 0.82 18.63 7.51
C MET A 122 2.24 18.05 7.41
N GLY A 123 3.23 18.79 7.92
CA GLY A 123 4.63 18.34 7.96
C GLY A 123 4.83 17.07 8.79
N SER A 124 4.29 17.04 10.02
CA SER A 124 4.37 15.89 10.91
C SER A 124 3.67 14.65 10.36
N VAL A 125 2.53 14.81 9.70
CA VAL A 125 1.81 13.70 9.04
C VAL A 125 2.63 13.13 7.88
N PHE A 126 3.25 13.98 7.06
CA PHE A 126 4.13 13.48 5.99
C PHE A 126 5.34 12.73 6.54
N VAL A 127 5.95 13.22 7.62
CA VAL A 127 7.03 12.48 8.30
C VAL A 127 6.54 11.15 8.85
N TYR A 128 5.36 11.12 9.47
CA TYR A 128 4.77 9.88 9.96
C TYR A 128 4.51 8.87 8.82
N LEU A 129 3.87 9.32 7.74
CA LEU A 129 3.63 8.48 6.57
C LEU A 129 4.96 7.99 6.00
N SER A 130 5.99 8.83 5.91
CA SER A 130 7.31 8.38 5.50
C SER A 130 7.82 7.17 6.30
N LEU A 131 7.72 7.24 7.64
CA LEU A 131 8.12 6.14 8.51
C LEU A 131 7.30 4.87 8.26
N VAL A 132 5.98 5.02 8.06
CA VAL A 132 5.09 3.90 7.71
C VAL A 132 5.50 3.26 6.39
N TYR A 133 5.68 4.06 5.33
CA TYR A 133 6.06 3.56 4.01
C TYR A 133 7.45 2.93 3.98
N VAL A 134 8.42 3.49 4.71
CA VAL A 134 9.75 2.87 4.86
C VAL A 134 9.63 1.53 5.60
N PHE A 135 8.85 1.50 6.68
CA PHE A 135 8.62 0.28 7.44
C PHE A 135 7.93 -0.79 6.59
N GLU A 136 6.85 -0.45 5.88
CA GLU A 136 6.13 -1.37 4.97
C GLU A 136 7.03 -1.85 3.85
N GLY A 137 7.86 -0.98 3.26
CA GLY A 137 8.82 -1.38 2.22
C GLY A 137 9.83 -2.41 2.73
N ILE A 138 10.39 -2.21 3.93
CA ILE A 138 11.29 -3.18 4.56
C ILE A 138 10.53 -4.45 4.95
N TYR A 139 9.35 -4.32 5.55
CA TYR A 139 8.54 -5.45 6.00
C TYR A 139 8.16 -6.35 4.83
N HIS A 140 7.70 -5.78 3.72
CA HIS A 140 7.22 -6.53 2.57
C HIS A 140 8.31 -7.13 1.68
N TRP A 141 9.55 -6.70 1.87
CA TRP A 141 10.71 -7.43 1.38
C TRP A 141 10.80 -8.83 2.00
N PHE A 142 10.57 -8.94 3.32
CA PHE A 142 10.64 -10.21 4.06
C PHE A 142 9.31 -10.96 4.07
N VAL A 143 8.18 -10.27 4.20
CA VAL A 143 6.84 -10.85 4.29
C VAL A 143 6.01 -10.47 3.07
N THR A 144 5.75 -11.44 2.20
CA THR A 144 5.00 -11.19 0.95
C THR A 144 3.64 -10.54 1.22
N HIS A 145 3.38 -9.41 0.58
CA HIS A 145 2.08 -8.75 0.68
C HIS A 145 0.98 -9.68 0.11
N PRO A 146 -0.20 -9.81 0.75
CA PRO A 146 -1.27 -10.73 0.33
C PRO A 146 -1.71 -10.58 -1.13
N TYR A 147 -1.70 -9.34 -1.65
CA TYR A 147 -1.99 -9.04 -3.05
C TYR A 147 -1.10 -9.83 -4.04
N LEU A 148 0.20 -9.88 -3.77
CA LEU A 148 1.17 -10.54 -4.65
C LEU A 148 0.97 -12.07 -4.66
N LEU A 149 0.51 -12.64 -3.53
CA LEU A 149 0.17 -14.06 -3.45
C LEU A 149 -1.06 -14.41 -4.31
N GLU A 150 -2.09 -13.55 -4.33
CA GLU A 150 -3.28 -13.79 -5.16
C GLU A 150 -3.01 -13.62 -6.66
N GLU A 151 -2.13 -12.68 -7.05
CA GLU A 151 -1.69 -12.55 -8.45
C GLU A 151 -0.90 -13.77 -8.91
N GLU A 152 -0.04 -14.31 -8.05
CA GLU A 152 0.69 -15.54 -8.31
C GLU A 152 -0.29 -16.72 -8.50
N GLU A 153 -1.21 -16.93 -7.55
CA GLU A 153 -2.25 -18.00 -7.65
C GLU A 153 -3.11 -17.89 -8.92
N LYS A 154 -3.42 -16.67 -9.39
CA LYS A 154 -4.17 -16.48 -10.64
C LYS A 154 -3.34 -16.77 -11.88
N SER A 155 -2.12 -16.27 -11.92
CA SER A 155 -1.21 -16.53 -13.04
C SER A 155 -0.93 -18.04 -13.21
N GLU A 156 -0.90 -18.79 -12.09
CA GLU A 156 -0.79 -20.24 -12.10
C GLU A 156 -2.03 -20.93 -12.69
N ASN A 157 -3.24 -20.56 -12.23
CA ASN A 157 -4.48 -21.15 -12.73
C ASN A 157 -4.69 -20.89 -14.22
N ASP A 158 -4.30 -19.71 -14.71
CA ASP A 158 -4.45 -19.37 -16.12
C ASP A 158 -3.38 -20.01 -17.02
N ALA A 159 -2.18 -20.29 -16.48
CA ALA A 159 -1.14 -21.04 -17.19
C ALA A 159 -1.42 -22.56 -17.30
N GLN A 160 -2.24 -23.12 -16.40
CA GLN A 160 -2.63 -24.54 -16.43
C GLN A 160 -3.81 -24.84 -17.37
N LYS A 161 -4.76 -23.92 -17.55
CA LYS A 161 -5.89 -24.05 -18.48
C LYS A 161 -5.51 -24.41 -19.94
N PRO A 162 -4.46 -23.85 -20.56
CA PRO A 162 -4.07 -24.22 -21.93
C PRO A 162 -3.41 -25.61 -22.04
N ILE A 163 -3.09 -26.27 -20.92
CA ILE A 163 -2.47 -27.61 -20.91
C ILE A 163 -3.56 -28.70 -20.90
N GLU A 164 -4.63 -28.54 -20.12
CA GLU A 164 -5.78 -29.47 -20.15
C GLU A 164 -6.44 -29.54 -21.54
N ASN A 165 -6.58 -28.41 -22.23
CA ASN A 165 -7.16 -28.37 -23.59
C ASN A 165 -6.29 -29.02 -24.67
N LYS A 166 -5.00 -29.31 -24.40
CA LYS A 166 -4.10 -29.99 -25.36
C LYS A 166 -3.95 -31.49 -25.11
N GLU A 167 -4.31 -31.97 -23.92
CA GLU A 167 -4.35 -33.40 -23.61
C GLU A 167 -5.72 -34.04 -23.92
N GLY A 168 -6.80 -33.26 -23.96
CA GLY A 168 -8.12 -33.73 -24.43
C GLY A 168 -8.20 -34.00 -25.93
N ASP A 169 -7.37 -33.35 -26.75
CA ASP A 169 -7.44 -33.36 -28.22
C ASP A 169 -6.51 -34.41 -28.88
N LYS A 170 -5.93 -35.31 -28.08
CA LYS A 170 -5.06 -36.41 -28.56
C LYS A 170 -5.67 -37.80 -28.39
N ASN A 171 -6.90 -37.88 -27.90
CA ASN A 171 -7.63 -39.13 -27.68
C ASN A 171 -8.91 -39.26 -28.53
N GLU A 172 -9.09 -38.45 -29.57
CA GLU A 172 -10.10 -38.68 -30.63
C GLU A 172 -9.46 -39.23 -31.92
#